data_AF-A0A7Y4ZBV6-F1
#
_entry.id   AF-A0A7Y4ZBV6-F1
#
_cell.length_a   1.000
_cell.length_b   1.000
_cell.length_c   1.000
_cell.angle_alpha   90.00
_cell.angle_beta   90.00
_cell.angle_gamma   90.00
#
_symmetry.space_group_name_H-M   'P 1'
#
loop_
_entity.id
_entity.type
_entity.pdbx_description
1 polymer ?
#
loop_
_entity_poly.entity_id
_entity_poly.type
_entity_poly.pdbx_seq_one_letter_code
_entity_poly.pdbx_strand_id
1 'polypeptide(L)'
;MAKDTDEKKVEKLSLSARIAARGVSKKNPSPYVKNRTVFLALRPEIQGALDDGWNIKIIWDTLHEEGKVNFGYQAFRRYVNNLIL
;
A
#
# COMPACT_ATOMS: atom_id res chain seq x y z
N MET A 1 21.11 -32.97 -11.51
CA MET A 1 20.34 -32.06 -12.39
C MET A 1 19.80 -30.93 -11.53
N ALA A 2 20.59 -29.87 -11.38
CA ALA A 2 20.16 -28.62 -10.78
C ALA A 2 19.40 -27.84 -11.86
N LYS A 3 18.10 -27.63 -11.67
CA LYS A 3 17.33 -26.72 -12.52
C LYS A 3 17.01 -25.48 -11.69
N ASP A 4 17.44 -24.35 -12.23
CA ASP A 4 16.80 -23.04 -12.01
C ASP A 4 16.90 -22.41 -10.63
N THR A 5 18.09 -22.46 -10.03
CA THR A 5 18.49 -21.38 -9.12
C THR A 5 18.71 -20.11 -9.97
N ASP A 6 17.94 -19.05 -9.70
CA ASP A 6 18.30 -17.64 -9.97
C ASP A 6 17.77 -16.90 -11.25
N GLU A 7 17.03 -17.50 -12.19
CA GLU A 7 16.77 -16.83 -13.49
C GLU A 7 15.58 -15.84 -13.60
N LYS A 8 14.80 -15.58 -12.53
CA LYS A 8 13.83 -14.45 -12.51
C LYS A 8 13.86 -13.61 -11.23
N LYS A 9 15.00 -13.57 -10.54
CA LYS A 9 15.26 -12.75 -9.33
C LYS A 9 15.17 -11.23 -9.57
N VAL A 10 14.93 -10.80 -10.80
CA VAL A 10 14.80 -9.41 -11.23
C VAL A 10 13.67 -9.24 -12.27
N GLU A 11 12.41 -9.43 -11.90
CA GLU A 11 11.42 -8.43 -12.33
C GLU A 11 11.42 -7.36 -11.26
N LYS A 12 12.44 -6.49 -11.37
CA LYS A 12 12.76 -5.33 -10.51
C LYS A 12 11.72 -5.11 -9.42
N LEU A 13 12.07 -5.38 -8.16
CA LEU A 13 11.39 -4.73 -7.03
C LEU A 13 11.17 -3.28 -7.43
N SER A 14 9.91 -2.91 -7.64
CA SER A 14 9.55 -1.61 -8.20
C SER A 14 10.23 -0.53 -7.36
N LEU A 15 10.52 0.64 -7.94
CA LEU A 15 11.10 1.73 -7.17
C LEU A 15 10.28 1.99 -5.88
N SER A 16 8.96 1.85 -5.98
CA SER A 16 8.03 1.87 -4.85
C SER A 16 8.30 0.79 -3.80
N ALA A 17 8.51 -0.47 -4.19
CA ALA A 17 8.84 -1.56 -3.26
C ALA A 17 10.19 -1.35 -2.58
N ARG A 18 11.20 -0.87 -3.31
CA ARG A 18 12.53 -0.55 -2.76
C ARG A 18 12.47 0.61 -1.78
N ILE A 19 11.64 1.63 -2.05
CA ILE A 19 11.41 2.77 -1.15
C ILE A 19 10.64 2.33 0.09
N ALA A 20 9.60 1.51 -0.04
CA ALA A 20 8.84 0.96 1.07
C ALA A 20 9.74 0.16 2.02
N ALA A 21 10.55 -0.76 1.48
CA ALA A 21 11.50 -1.55 2.27
C ALA A 21 12.46 -0.64 3.04
N ARG A 22 13.08 0.35 2.38
CA ARG A 22 14.00 1.30 3.04
C ARG A 22 13.32 2.19 4.08
N GLY A 23 12.07 2.58 3.83
CA GLY A 23 11.29 3.41 4.74
C GLY A 23 10.98 2.68 6.04
N VAL A 24 10.59 1.40 5.96
CA VAL A 24 10.29 0.55 7.13
C VAL A 24 11.56 0.15 7.89
N SER A 25 12.69 -0.04 7.21
CA SER A 25 13.99 -0.37 7.84
C SER A 25 14.59 0.76 8.69
N LYS A 26 14.07 1.99 8.64
CA LYS A 26 14.54 3.07 9.52
C LYS A 26 14.09 2.78 10.96
N LYS A 27 15.00 2.97 11.92
CA LYS A 27 14.76 2.76 13.36
C LYS A 27 13.51 3.51 13.90
N ASN A 28 13.13 4.62 13.26
CA ASN A 28 11.88 5.36 13.50
C ASN A 28 11.36 5.96 12.17
N PRO A 29 10.53 5.23 11.40
CA PRO A 29 9.91 5.80 10.21
C PRO A 29 8.88 6.85 10.64
N SER A 30 8.88 8.00 9.97
CA SER A 30 7.81 8.99 10.13
C SER A 30 6.44 8.33 9.93
N PRO A 31 5.40 8.68 10.74
CA PRO A 31 4.04 8.18 10.55
C PRO A 31 3.54 8.33 9.11
N TYR A 32 3.97 9.38 8.40
CA TYR A 32 3.66 9.58 6.99
C TYR A 32 4.19 8.43 6.10
N VAL A 33 5.45 8.02 6.31
CA VAL A 33 6.09 6.94 5.54
C VAL A 33 5.42 5.60 5.85
N LYS A 34 5.09 5.33 7.12
CA LYS A 34 4.37 4.11 7.52
C LYS A 34 3.00 4.03 6.85
N ASN A 35 2.18 5.07 7.02
CA ASN A 35 0.82 5.10 6.50
C ASN A 35 0.79 5.03 4.97
N ARG A 36 1.70 5.73 4.30
CA ARG A 36 1.83 5.67 2.83
C ARG A 36 2.26 4.28 2.35
N THR A 37 3.11 3.59 3.10
CA THR A 37 3.53 2.21 2.76
C THR A 37 2.36 1.24 2.88
N VAL A 38 1.61 1.33 3.98
CA VAL A 38 0.38 0.53 4.18
C VAL A 38 -0.63 0.81 3.06
N PHE A 39 -0.88 2.08 2.73
CA PHE A 39 -1.78 2.45 1.65
C PHE A 39 -1.33 1.88 0.30
N LEU A 40 -0.04 1.97 -0.02
CA LEU A 40 0.49 1.45 -1.29
C LEU A 40 0.38 -0.07 -1.39
N ALA A 41 0.50 -0.80 -0.29
CA ALA A 41 0.29 -2.24 -0.26
C ALA A 41 -1.17 -2.62 -0.58
N LEU A 42 -2.12 -1.81 -0.10
CA LEU A 42 -3.56 -2.01 -0.31
C LEU A 42 -4.09 -1.33 -1.59
N ARG A 43 -3.26 -0.57 -2.30
CA ARG A 43 -3.68 0.21 -3.48
C ARG A 43 -4.44 -0.61 -4.53
N PRO A 44 -4.03 -1.85 -4.89
CA PRO A 44 -4.78 -2.64 -5.87
C PRO A 44 -6.19 -3.01 -5.39
N GLU A 45 -6.34 -3.36 -4.11
CA GLU A 45 -7.63 -3.69 -3.48
C GLU A 45 -8.54 -2.46 -3.41
N ILE A 46 -7.97 -1.32 -3.00
CA ILE A 46 -8.69 -0.04 -2.93
C ILE A 46 -9.15 0.40 -4.33
N GLN A 47 -8.29 0.25 -5.35
CA GLN A 47 -8.66 0.57 -6.73
C GLN A 47 -9.82 -0.30 -7.22
N GLY A 48 -9.76 -1.62 -7.01
CA GLY A 48 -10.86 -2.51 -7.40
C GLY A 48 -12.18 -2.12 -6.75
N ALA A 49 -12.19 -1.82 -5.45
CA ALA A 49 -13.40 -1.37 -4.77
C ALA A 49 -13.94 -0.02 -5.30
N LEU A 50 -13.06 0.89 -5.72
CA LEU A 50 -13.48 2.15 -6.35
C LEU A 50 -14.09 1.92 -7.74
N ASP A 51 -13.48 1.02 -8.53
CA ASP A 51 -13.96 0.66 -9.86
C ASP A 51 -15.33 -0.05 -9.78
N ASP A 52 -15.58 -0.81 -8.72
CA ASP A 52 -16.88 -1.41 -8.38
C ASP A 52 -17.94 -0.38 -7.91
N GLY A 53 -17.55 0.89 -7.74
CA GLY A 53 -18.45 1.99 -7.37
C GLY A 53 -18.65 2.20 -5.86
N TRP A 54 -17.82 1.58 -5.00
CA TRP A 54 -17.92 1.78 -3.56
C TRP A 54 -17.45 3.18 -3.13
N ASN A 55 -18.10 3.73 -2.10
CA ASN A 55 -17.72 5.01 -1.52
C ASN A 55 -16.39 4.89 -0.75
N ILE A 56 -15.48 5.84 -0.94
CA ILE A 56 -14.19 5.97 -0.21
C ILE A 56 -14.36 5.79 1.31
N LYS A 57 -15.43 6.31 1.90
CA LYS A 57 -15.68 6.16 3.34
C LYS A 57 -15.94 4.70 3.72
N ILE A 58 -16.76 3.99 2.94
CA ILE A 58 -17.08 2.57 3.18
C ILE A 58 -15.81 1.73 3.06
N ILE A 59 -15.02 1.96 2.01
CA ILE A 59 -13.74 1.26 1.82
C ILE A 59 -12.81 1.49 3.02
N TRP A 60 -12.71 2.74 3.51
CA TRP A 60 -11.91 3.04 4.69
C TRP A 60 -12.45 2.37 5.96
N ASP A 61 -13.76 2.45 6.21
CA ASP A 61 -14.40 1.84 7.38
C ASP A 61 -14.09 0.33 7.41
N THR A 62 -14.29 -0.38 6.30
CA THR A 62 -14.00 -1.81 6.17
C THR A 62 -12.53 -2.12 6.45
N LEU A 63 -11.59 -1.41 5.80
CA LEU A 63 -10.15 -1.65 6.01
C LEU A 63 -9.69 -1.29 7.43
N HIS A 64 -10.36 -0.35 8.08
CA HIS A 64 -10.07 0.07 9.45
C HIS A 64 -10.63 -0.93 10.47
N GLU A 65 -11.85 -1.43 10.26
CA GLU A 65 -12.46 -2.49 11.06
C GLU A 65 -11.67 -3.81 10.96
N GLU A 66 -11.13 -4.13 9.78
CA GLU A 66 -10.24 -5.27 9.57
C GLU A 66 -8.82 -5.07 10.13
N GLY A 67 -8.48 -3.86 10.62
CA GLY A 67 -7.16 -3.54 11.15
C GLY A 67 -6.06 -3.44 10.08
N LYS A 68 -6.42 -3.46 8.79
CA LYS A 68 -5.49 -3.26 7.66
C LYS A 68 -5.03 -1.80 7.58
N VAL A 69 -5.89 -0.85 7.95
CA VAL A 69 -5.60 0.59 8.00
C VAL A 69 -5.82 1.12 9.41
N ASN A 70 -4.74 1.49 10.10
CA ASN A 70 -4.82 2.02 11.48
C ASN A 70 -4.71 3.55 11.56
N PHE A 71 -4.92 4.25 10.44
CA PHE A 71 -4.85 5.70 10.38
C PHE A 71 -6.17 6.33 9.96
N GLY A 72 -6.39 7.57 10.38
CA GLY A 72 -7.69 8.23 10.22
C GLY A 72 -8.11 8.47 8.77
N TYR A 73 -9.42 8.55 8.57
CA TYR A 73 -10.09 8.75 7.29
C TYR A 73 -9.52 9.91 6.45
N GLN A 74 -9.18 11.03 7.07
CA GLN A 74 -8.63 12.20 6.36
C GLN A 74 -7.31 11.88 5.63
N ALA A 75 -6.43 11.09 6.26
CA ALA A 75 -5.19 10.67 5.63
C ALA A 75 -5.46 9.66 4.51
N PHE A 76 -6.42 8.74 4.71
CA PHE A 76 -6.84 7.77 3.69
C PHE A 76 -7.39 8.45 2.45
N ARG A 77 -8.37 9.35 2.62
CA ARG A 77 -8.96 10.13 1.53
C ARG A 77 -7.90 10.92 0.77
N ARG A 78 -6.93 11.53 1.46
CA ARG A 78 -5.81 12.23 0.81
C ARG A 78 -4.97 11.29 -0.07
N TYR A 79 -4.73 10.06 0.38
CA TYR A 79 -3.99 9.09 -0.42
C TYR A 79 -4.79 8.60 -1.63
N VAL A 80 -6.09 8.35 -1.49
CA VAL A 80 -6.96 8.01 -2.62
C VAL A 80 -6.92 9.11 -3.68
N ASN A 81 -7.12 10.37 -3.28
CA ASN A 81 -7.13 11.51 -4.20
C ASN A 81 -5.78 11.82 -4.87
N ASN A 82 -4.66 11.35 -4.33
CA ASN A 82 -3.32 11.70 -4.82
C ASN A 82 -2.59 10.53 -5.49
N LEU A 83 -3.02 9.30 -5.24
CA LEU A 83 -2.32 8.07 -5.66
C LEU A 83 -3.20 7.16 -6.54
N ILE A 84 -4.49 7.46 -6.66
CA ILE A 84 -5.47 6.67 -7.42
C ILE A 84 -6.22 7.57 -8.40
N LEU A 85 -6.98 8.54 -7.89
CA LEU A 85 -7.71 9.53 -8.67
C LEU A 85 -6.76 10.58 -9.25
#